data_AF-A0A914I5P9-F1
#
_entry.id   AF-A0A914I5P9-F1
#
_cell.length_a   1.000
_cell.length_b   1.000
_cell.length_c   1.000
_cell.angle_alpha   90.00
_cell.angle_beta   90.00
_cell.angle_gamma   90.00
#
_symmetry.space_group_name_H-M   'P 1'
#
loop_
_entity.id
_entity.type
_entity.pdbx_description
1 polymer ?
#
loop_
_entity_poly.entity_id
_entity_poly.type
_entity_poly.pdbx_seq_one_letter_code
_entity_poly.pdbx_strand_id
1 'polypeptide(L)'
;MYLIERLGRRVLLLSSIIGVFIAFLLLGGAFLLINRNSPTVQTNLYPYQNSFNTDHKEFAKCANLSNCDFCITDESCGFCAPDGQQPGFCLPKDVQNPDMSSLTGPCAGNSNDSFHQINNTKFEWRNEMCQNDKILAYLPILFMGLFLCAFAVGCAPLPWVLNAEFYPFWARGTCVALSTFCNWQFNLFVPITLLASNQAVTRFDTFFLYAGVTAIAFVIFYFVVPETKGLSLDEIQLLFMTKRERKRTVTSLKMKQLSGMDLSTSTR
;
A
#
# COMPACT_ATOMS: atom_id res chain seq x y z
N MET A 1 7.46 22.48 0.92
CA MET A 1 6.91 23.56 1.77
C MET A 1 6.09 24.57 0.99
N TYR A 2 6.56 25.09 -0.15
CA TYR A 2 5.83 26.08 -0.96
C TYR A 2 4.36 25.72 -1.30
N LEU A 3 4.08 24.45 -1.67
CA LEU A 3 2.70 24.01 -1.93
C LEU A 3 1.79 24.09 -0.69
N ILE A 4 2.33 23.78 0.50
CA ILE A 4 1.60 23.73 1.77
C ILE A 4 1.09 25.11 2.17
N GLU A 5 1.93 26.13 1.99
CA GLU A 5 1.60 27.51 2.30
C GLU A 5 0.54 28.08 1.34
N ARG A 6 0.54 27.65 0.07
CA ARG A 6 -0.34 28.20 -0.95
C ARG A 6 -1.74 27.59 -0.97
N LEU A 7 -1.86 26.28 -0.82
CA LEU A 7 -3.13 25.55 -0.99
C LEU A 7 -3.91 25.34 0.31
N GLY A 8 -3.25 25.40 1.47
CA GLY A 8 -3.88 25.10 2.76
C GLY A 8 -3.77 23.63 3.12
N ARG A 9 -3.63 23.35 4.42
CA ARG A 9 -3.23 22.02 4.91
C ARG A 9 -4.36 21.01 4.78
N ARG A 10 -5.60 21.44 5.04
CA ARG A 10 -6.78 20.57 4.93
C ARG A 10 -7.02 20.13 3.50
N VAL A 11 -6.99 21.07 2.55
CA VAL A 11 -7.21 20.77 1.13
C VAL A 11 -6.14 19.83 0.60
N LEU A 12 -4.87 20.02 0.97
CA LEU A 12 -3.78 19.13 0.58
C LEU A 12 -3.87 17.74 1.21
N LEU A 13 -4.27 17.65 2.48
CA LEU A 13 -4.47 16.37 3.14
C LEU A 13 -5.58 15.59 2.45
N LEU A 14 -6.75 16.23 2.25
CA LEU A 14 -7.90 15.58 1.64
C LEU A 14 -7.65 15.22 0.18
N SER A 15 -7.00 16.07 -0.60
CA SER A 15 -6.66 15.76 -2.00
C SER A 15 -5.66 14.60 -2.10
N SER A 16 -4.68 14.54 -1.20
CA SER A 16 -3.74 13.42 -1.09
C SER A 16 -4.44 12.11 -0.72
N ILE A 17 -5.34 12.12 0.27
CA ILE A 17 -6.12 10.93 0.66
C ILE A 17 -7.00 10.44 -0.51
N ILE A 18 -7.65 11.36 -1.25
CA ILE A 18 -8.43 11.01 -2.45
C ILE A 18 -7.51 10.38 -3.52
N GLY A 19 -6.32 10.95 -3.73
CA GLY A 19 -5.34 10.40 -4.67
C GLY A 19 -4.88 9.00 -4.28
N VAL A 20 -4.61 8.76 -2.99
CA VAL A 20 -4.26 7.43 -2.46
C VAL A 20 -5.41 6.45 -2.63
N PHE A 21 -6.66 6.86 -2.34
CA PHE A 21 -7.85 6.03 -2.54
C PHE A 21 -8.01 5.60 -4.00
N ILE A 22 -7.91 6.56 -4.94
CA ILE A 22 -7.98 6.27 -6.39
C ILE A 22 -6.84 5.34 -6.80
N ALA A 23 -5.62 5.58 -6.32
CA ALA A 23 -4.48 4.74 -6.66
C ALA A 23 -4.66 3.29 -6.17
N PHE A 24 -5.21 3.08 -4.97
CA PHE A 24 -5.53 1.72 -4.50
C PHE A 24 -6.63 1.03 -5.32
N LEU A 25 -7.67 1.76 -5.76
CA LEU A 25 -8.67 1.21 -6.67
C LEU A 25 -8.06 0.83 -8.03
N LEU A 26 -7.16 1.67 -8.56
CA LEU A 26 -6.46 1.39 -9.81
C LEU A 26 -5.51 0.18 -9.68
N LEU A 27 -4.79 0.06 -8.57
CA LEU A 27 -3.95 -1.09 -8.27
C LEU A 27 -4.77 -2.38 -8.13
N GLY A 28 -5.85 -2.35 -7.33
CA GLY A 28 -6.76 -3.49 -7.19
C GLY A 28 -7.38 -3.89 -8.53
N GLY A 29 -7.80 -2.92 -9.34
CA GLY A 29 -8.29 -3.15 -10.70
C GLY A 29 -7.23 -3.74 -11.63
N ALA A 30 -5.98 -3.28 -11.58
CA ALA A 30 -4.89 -3.82 -12.39
C ALA A 30 -4.60 -5.28 -12.06
N PHE A 31 -4.49 -5.62 -10.77
CA PHE A 31 -4.28 -7.00 -10.35
C PHE A 31 -5.49 -7.90 -10.64
N LEU A 32 -6.70 -7.37 -10.57
CA LEU A 32 -7.90 -8.10 -10.97
C LEU A 32 -7.91 -8.41 -12.48
N LEU A 33 -7.48 -7.46 -13.32
CA LEU A 33 -7.34 -7.66 -14.76
C LEU A 33 -6.24 -8.68 -15.07
N ILE A 34 -5.09 -8.60 -14.38
CA ILE A 34 -4.02 -9.59 -14.48
C ILE A 34 -4.55 -10.98 -14.15
N ASN A 35 -5.30 -11.14 -13.05
CA ASN A 35 -5.86 -12.42 -12.65
C ASN A 35 -6.85 -12.98 -13.68
N ARG A 36 -7.71 -12.13 -14.25
CA ARG A 36 -8.72 -12.50 -15.26
C ARG A 36 -8.12 -12.90 -16.60
N ASN A 37 -7.03 -12.25 -17.01
CA ASN A 37 -6.36 -12.47 -18.29
C ASN A 37 -5.23 -13.50 -18.21
N SER A 38 -4.92 -14.03 -17.03
CA SER A 38 -3.83 -14.98 -16.85
C SER A 38 -4.16 -16.37 -17.43
N PRO A 39 -3.16 -17.09 -17.98
CA PRO A 39 -3.30 -18.47 -18.41
C PRO A 39 -3.93 -19.37 -17.34
N THR A 40 -4.79 -20.29 -17.76
CA THR A 40 -5.34 -21.33 -16.89
C THR A 40 -4.34 -22.46 -16.67
N VAL A 41 -4.48 -23.13 -15.52
CA VAL A 41 -3.67 -24.31 -15.18
C VAL A 41 -4.28 -25.55 -15.84
N GLN A 42 -3.43 -26.33 -16.52
CA GLN A 42 -3.78 -27.64 -17.07
C GLN A 42 -3.61 -28.72 -16.00
N THR A 43 -4.66 -29.50 -15.78
CA THR A 43 -4.64 -30.67 -14.87
C THR A 43 -4.36 -31.98 -15.60
N ASN A 44 -4.46 -32.01 -16.93
CA ASN A 44 -4.12 -33.19 -17.71
C ASN A 44 -2.60 -33.33 -17.84
N LEU A 45 -2.05 -34.35 -17.18
CA LEU A 45 -0.62 -34.63 -17.11
C LEU A 45 -0.08 -35.30 -18.39
N TYR A 46 -0.95 -35.80 -19.27
CA TYR A 46 -0.55 -36.42 -20.53
C TYR A 46 -0.13 -35.36 -21.57
N PRO A 47 0.94 -35.59 -22.38
CA PRO A 47 1.79 -36.79 -22.47
C PRO A 47 2.98 -36.83 -21.49
N TYR A 48 3.13 -35.84 -20.61
CA TYR A 48 4.31 -35.66 -19.75
C TYR A 48 4.22 -36.37 -18.39
N GLN A 49 3.33 -37.35 -18.23
CA GLN A 49 3.06 -38.04 -16.96
C GLN A 49 4.33 -38.58 -16.26
N ASN A 50 5.33 -39.03 -17.03
CA ASN A 50 6.58 -39.57 -16.50
C ASN A 50 7.52 -38.50 -15.91
N SER A 51 7.26 -37.22 -16.17
CA SER A 51 8.01 -36.10 -15.61
C SER A 51 7.48 -35.66 -14.25
N PHE A 52 6.31 -36.16 -13.83
CA PHE A 52 5.68 -35.79 -12.57
C PHE A 52 5.91 -36.84 -11.49
N ASN A 53 6.27 -36.36 -10.31
CA ASN A 53 6.34 -37.08 -9.05
C ASN A 53 5.26 -36.50 -8.14
N THR A 54 4.19 -37.26 -7.97
CA THR A 54 3.00 -36.81 -7.24
C THR A 54 3.10 -37.00 -5.73
N ASP A 55 4.17 -37.64 -5.24
CA ASP A 55 4.37 -37.91 -3.81
C ASP A 55 4.78 -36.66 -3.01
N HIS A 56 5.12 -35.56 -3.70
CA HIS A 56 5.41 -34.29 -3.03
C HIS A 56 4.15 -33.71 -2.38
N LYS A 57 4.23 -33.45 -1.07
CA LYS A 57 3.14 -32.89 -0.26
C LYS A 57 2.50 -31.62 -0.85
N GLU A 58 3.32 -30.76 -1.45
CA GLU A 58 2.88 -29.48 -2.02
C GLU A 58 2.29 -29.61 -3.44
N PHE A 59 2.44 -30.76 -4.10
CA PHE A 59 1.95 -30.96 -5.46
C PHE A 59 0.42 -30.83 -5.55
N ALA A 60 -0.31 -31.47 -4.62
CA ALA A 60 -1.77 -31.39 -4.58
C ALA A 60 -2.28 -29.95 -4.33
N LYS A 61 -1.52 -29.16 -3.55
CA LYS A 61 -1.84 -27.76 -3.27
C LYS A 61 -1.68 -26.91 -4.54
N CYS A 62 -0.53 -27.01 -5.20
CA CYS A 62 -0.25 -26.23 -6.42
C CYS A 62 -1.18 -26.63 -7.58
N ALA A 63 -1.46 -27.93 -7.74
CA ALA A 63 -2.33 -28.43 -8.81
C ALA A 63 -3.81 -28.00 -8.68
N ASN A 64 -4.23 -27.60 -7.48
CA ASN A 64 -5.60 -27.12 -7.22
C ASN A 64 -5.79 -25.62 -7.55
N LEU A 65 -4.70 -24.89 -7.85
CA LEU A 65 -4.76 -23.48 -8.23
C LEU A 65 -5.25 -23.35 -9.68
N SER A 66 -6.14 -22.40 -9.92
CA SER A 66 -6.92 -22.33 -11.17
C SER A 66 -6.19 -21.63 -12.32
N ASN A 67 -5.33 -20.66 -12.01
CA ASN A 67 -4.63 -19.85 -13.01
C ASN A 67 -3.18 -19.56 -12.61
N CYS A 68 -2.41 -19.04 -13.57
CA CYS A 68 -1.02 -18.70 -13.37
C CYS A 68 -0.83 -17.67 -12.25
N ASP A 69 -1.68 -16.61 -12.17
CA ASP A 69 -1.54 -15.56 -11.15
C ASP A 69 -1.68 -16.11 -9.73
N PHE A 70 -2.65 -16.99 -9.48
CA PHE A 70 -2.78 -17.68 -8.20
C PHE A 70 -1.60 -18.62 -7.94
N CYS A 71 -1.10 -19.30 -8.99
CA CYS A 71 0.06 -20.18 -8.88
C CYS A 71 1.32 -19.46 -8.40
N ILE A 72 1.67 -18.33 -9.02
CA ILE A 72 2.87 -17.56 -8.69
C ILE A 72 2.72 -16.69 -7.43
N THR A 73 1.49 -16.51 -6.94
CA THR A 73 1.23 -15.77 -5.70
C THR A 73 1.55 -16.61 -4.48
N ASP A 74 1.41 -17.93 -4.58
CA ASP A 74 1.77 -18.83 -3.50
C ASP A 74 3.29 -18.90 -3.33
N GLU A 75 3.76 -18.84 -2.08
CA GLU A 75 5.20 -18.89 -1.78
C GLU A 75 5.85 -20.20 -2.25
N SER A 76 5.10 -21.30 -2.24
CA SER A 76 5.57 -22.67 -2.52
C SER A 76 5.40 -23.13 -3.97
N CYS A 77 4.67 -22.38 -4.80
CA CYS A 77 4.32 -22.80 -6.17
C CYS A 77 4.87 -21.85 -7.25
N GLY A 78 5.03 -22.36 -8.46
CA GLY A 78 5.40 -21.61 -9.66
C GLY A 78 4.81 -22.23 -10.91
N PHE A 79 4.81 -21.47 -11.99
CA PHE A 79 4.11 -21.82 -13.23
C PHE A 79 5.09 -22.25 -14.32
N CYS A 80 4.84 -23.41 -14.92
CA CYS A 80 5.64 -23.99 -16.00
C CYS A 80 4.80 -24.09 -17.27
N ALA A 81 5.16 -23.37 -18.32
CA ALA A 81 4.39 -23.37 -19.57
C ALA A 81 5.30 -23.56 -20.78
N PRO A 82 4.82 -24.22 -21.86
CA PRO A 82 5.55 -24.29 -23.11
C PRO A 82 5.76 -22.90 -23.72
N ASP A 83 6.92 -22.67 -24.32
CA ASP A 83 7.33 -21.39 -24.91
C ASP A 83 6.32 -20.96 -26.00
N GLY A 84 5.61 -19.86 -25.76
CA GLY A 84 4.59 -19.33 -26.67
C GLY A 84 3.24 -20.07 -26.71
N GLN A 85 3.02 -21.11 -25.88
CA GLN A 85 1.76 -21.83 -25.82
C GLN A 85 1.18 -21.88 -24.39
N GLN A 86 -0.13 -21.63 -24.29
CA GLN A 86 -0.94 -21.82 -23.09
C GLN A 86 -1.98 -22.91 -23.40
N PRO A 87 -2.41 -23.74 -22.43
CA PRO A 87 -2.21 -23.65 -20.96
C PRO A 87 -0.89 -24.24 -20.44
N GLY A 88 -0.61 -24.07 -19.15
CA GLY A 88 0.60 -24.56 -18.46
C GLY A 88 0.30 -25.25 -17.12
N PHE A 89 1.34 -25.69 -16.40
CA PHE A 89 1.22 -26.44 -15.15
C PHE A 89 1.62 -25.59 -13.94
N CYS A 90 0.90 -25.73 -12.83
CA CYS A 90 1.29 -25.15 -11.55
C CYS A 90 2.01 -26.20 -10.69
N LEU A 91 3.25 -25.93 -10.32
CA LEU A 91 4.18 -26.91 -9.76
C LEU A 91 4.92 -26.33 -8.54
N PRO A 92 5.30 -27.17 -7.57
CA PRO A 92 6.04 -26.70 -6.39
C PRO A 92 7.46 -26.27 -6.77
N LYS A 93 7.94 -25.16 -6.18
CA LYS A 93 9.28 -24.61 -6.42
C LYS A 93 10.37 -25.54 -5.88
N ASP A 94 11.50 -25.63 -6.59
CA ASP A 94 12.68 -26.33 -6.09
C ASP A 94 13.23 -25.71 -4.79
N VAL A 95 13.72 -26.55 -3.88
CA VAL A 95 14.36 -26.14 -2.62
C VAL A 95 15.73 -25.51 -2.87
N GLN A 96 16.46 -25.97 -3.91
CA GLN A 96 17.81 -25.48 -4.20
C GLN A 96 17.78 -24.23 -5.10
N ASN A 97 16.97 -24.28 -6.17
CA ASN A 97 16.90 -23.23 -7.19
C ASN A 97 15.43 -22.82 -7.49
N PRO A 98 14.72 -22.19 -6.53
CA PRO A 98 13.28 -21.88 -6.65
C PRO A 98 12.95 -20.94 -7.82
N ASP A 99 13.93 -20.15 -8.28
CA ASP A 99 13.77 -19.17 -9.35
C ASP A 99 13.95 -19.75 -10.76
N MET A 100 14.49 -20.96 -10.88
CA MET A 100 14.84 -21.57 -12.17
C MET A 100 14.14 -22.91 -12.41
N SER A 101 13.76 -23.61 -11.34
CA SER A 101 13.23 -24.96 -11.44
C SER A 101 12.08 -25.25 -10.48
N SER A 102 11.26 -26.22 -10.88
CA SER A 102 10.27 -26.89 -10.04
C SER A 102 10.83 -28.18 -9.46
N LEU A 103 10.26 -28.66 -8.36
CA LEU A 103 10.59 -29.99 -7.82
C LEU A 103 10.15 -31.13 -8.75
N THR A 104 9.16 -30.88 -9.59
CA THR A 104 8.55 -31.93 -10.42
C THR A 104 7.84 -31.38 -11.63
N GLY A 105 7.74 -32.17 -12.70
CA GLY A 105 7.08 -31.80 -13.94
C GLY A 105 8.07 -31.35 -15.03
N PRO A 106 7.56 -30.69 -16.10
CA PRO A 106 8.37 -30.35 -17.26
C PRO A 106 9.49 -29.33 -17.02
N CYS A 107 9.37 -28.55 -15.93
CA CYS A 107 10.37 -27.59 -15.49
C CYS A 107 11.21 -28.12 -14.30
N ALA A 108 11.36 -29.44 -14.17
CA ALA A 108 12.12 -30.05 -13.10
C ALA A 108 13.54 -30.42 -13.54
N GLY A 109 14.48 -30.29 -12.60
CA GLY A 109 15.90 -30.59 -12.83
C GLY A 109 16.78 -29.35 -12.74
N ASN A 110 18.10 -29.57 -12.75
CA ASN A 110 19.08 -28.49 -12.69
C ASN A 110 19.32 -27.94 -14.10
N SER A 111 18.81 -26.73 -14.35
CA SER A 111 19.14 -25.91 -15.50
C SER A 111 19.90 -24.66 -15.03
N ASN A 112 20.70 -24.08 -15.92
CA ASN A 112 21.39 -22.82 -15.64
C ASN A 112 20.51 -21.59 -15.95
N ASP A 113 19.35 -21.83 -16.56
CA ASP A 113 18.37 -20.85 -17.01
C ASP A 113 16.95 -21.32 -16.68
N SER A 114 15.95 -20.44 -16.80
CA SER A 114 14.54 -20.76 -16.55
C SER A 114 13.91 -21.64 -17.64
N PHE A 115 14.69 -22.12 -18.61
CA PHE A 115 14.19 -22.92 -19.72
C PHE A 115 14.53 -24.39 -19.56
N HIS A 116 13.54 -25.23 -19.80
CA HIS A 116 13.63 -26.68 -19.70
C HIS A 116 13.20 -27.32 -21.00
N GLN A 117 13.84 -28.40 -21.43
CA GLN A 117 13.54 -29.02 -22.72
C GLN A 117 13.19 -30.50 -22.54
N ILE A 118 12.02 -30.90 -23.03
CA ILE A 118 11.55 -32.28 -23.02
C ILE A 118 10.98 -32.61 -24.39
N ASN A 119 11.45 -33.69 -25.03
CA ASN A 119 10.92 -34.19 -26.30
C ASN A 119 10.72 -33.08 -27.37
N ASN A 120 11.73 -32.22 -27.56
CA ASN A 120 11.73 -31.04 -28.45
C ASN A 120 10.75 -29.90 -28.08
N THR A 121 10.01 -30.00 -27.00
CA THR A 121 9.22 -28.89 -26.44
C THR A 121 10.03 -28.13 -25.40
N LYS A 122 10.10 -26.80 -25.55
CA LYS A 122 10.76 -25.89 -24.63
C LYS A 122 9.73 -25.36 -23.63
N PHE A 123 9.99 -25.52 -22.35
CA PHE A 123 9.20 -25.02 -21.25
C PHE A 123 9.93 -23.87 -20.58
N GLU A 124 9.18 -22.87 -20.12
CA GLU A 124 9.68 -21.74 -19.36
C GLU A 124 9.09 -21.78 -17.95
N TRP A 125 9.97 -21.75 -16.96
CA TRP A 125 9.64 -21.62 -15.56
C TRP A 125 9.44 -20.15 -15.19
N ARG A 126 8.31 -19.87 -14.54
CA ARG A 126 7.94 -18.52 -14.09
C ARG A 126 7.38 -18.57 -12.68
N ASN A 127 8.03 -17.88 -11.75
CA ASN A 127 7.61 -17.80 -10.35
C ASN A 127 7.25 -16.36 -9.91
N GLU A 128 7.59 -15.34 -10.72
CA GLU A 128 7.32 -13.94 -10.40
C GLU A 128 6.22 -13.30 -11.24
N MET A 129 6.14 -13.63 -12.53
CA MET A 129 5.20 -12.99 -13.45
C MET A 129 4.68 -13.95 -14.52
N CYS A 130 3.37 -13.87 -14.80
CA CYS A 130 2.74 -14.60 -15.88
C CYS A 130 2.93 -13.91 -17.24
N GLN A 131 2.98 -14.69 -18.31
CA GLN A 131 3.01 -14.17 -19.68
C GLN A 131 1.64 -13.60 -20.05
N ASN A 132 1.45 -12.34 -19.68
CA ASN A 132 0.28 -11.53 -20.02
C ASN A 132 0.65 -10.52 -21.11
N ASP A 133 -0.35 -9.85 -21.67
CA ASP A 133 -0.11 -8.71 -22.55
C ASP A 133 0.86 -7.72 -21.88
N LYS A 134 1.90 -7.30 -22.60
CA LYS A 134 2.96 -6.40 -22.06
C LYS A 134 2.38 -5.19 -21.33
N ILE A 135 1.24 -4.67 -21.81
CA ILE A 135 0.53 -3.52 -21.23
C ILE A 135 0.07 -3.81 -19.79
N LEU A 136 -0.48 -4.99 -19.53
CA LEU A 136 -1.00 -5.36 -18.20
C LEU A 136 0.11 -5.44 -17.15
N ALA A 137 1.32 -5.84 -17.55
CA ALA A 137 2.47 -5.91 -16.66
C ALA A 137 2.95 -4.52 -16.16
N TYR A 138 2.80 -3.47 -16.98
CA TYR A 138 3.26 -2.12 -16.62
C TYR A 138 2.23 -1.32 -15.80
N LEU A 139 0.95 -1.72 -15.80
CA LEU A 139 -0.11 -1.01 -15.08
C LEU A 139 0.13 -0.91 -13.55
N PRO A 140 0.46 -2.01 -12.83
CA PRO A 140 0.71 -1.92 -11.39
C PRO A 140 1.88 -0.98 -11.05
N ILE A 141 2.94 -0.98 -11.87
CA ILE A 141 4.11 -0.12 -11.67
C ILE A 141 3.71 1.36 -11.79
N LEU A 142 2.95 1.71 -12.84
CA LEU A 142 2.47 3.07 -13.05
C LEU A 142 1.58 3.54 -11.89
N PHE A 143 0.63 2.71 -11.46
CA PHE A 143 -0.30 3.06 -10.39
C PHE A 143 0.37 3.11 -9.01
N MET A 144 1.40 2.29 -8.79
CA MET A 144 2.24 2.39 -7.60
C MET A 144 2.99 3.72 -7.57
N GLY A 145 3.55 4.17 -8.70
CA GLY A 145 4.15 5.51 -8.82
C GLY A 145 3.16 6.63 -8.49
N LEU A 146 1.92 6.54 -9.02
CA LEU A 146 0.85 7.49 -8.69
C LEU A 146 0.52 7.50 -7.20
N PHE A 147 0.42 6.33 -6.57
CA PHE A 147 0.24 6.18 -5.13
C PHE A 147 1.35 6.90 -4.35
N LEU A 148 2.62 6.68 -4.70
CA LEU A 148 3.75 7.33 -4.04
C LEU A 148 3.71 8.85 -4.17
N CYS A 149 3.40 9.36 -5.36
CA CYS A 149 3.26 10.79 -5.59
C CYS A 149 2.13 11.39 -4.75
N ALA A 150 0.96 10.74 -4.73
CA ALA A 150 -0.18 11.19 -3.93
C ALA A 150 0.15 11.17 -2.43
N PHE A 151 0.79 10.11 -1.95
CA PHE A 151 1.18 9.96 -0.55
C PHE A 151 2.23 11.01 -0.11
N ALA A 152 3.24 11.26 -0.95
CA ALA A 152 4.33 12.19 -0.64
C ALA A 152 3.87 13.64 -0.49
N VAL A 153 2.83 14.06 -1.22
CA VAL A 153 2.36 15.45 -1.23
C VAL A 153 1.61 15.83 0.06
N GLY A 154 0.89 14.90 0.68
CA GLY A 154 0.03 15.20 1.83
C GLY A 154 0.17 14.21 2.99
N CYS A 155 -0.19 12.95 2.77
CA CYS A 155 -0.25 11.94 3.83
C CYS A 155 1.09 11.71 4.55
N ALA A 156 2.23 11.85 3.86
CA ALA A 156 3.54 11.69 4.48
C ALA A 156 3.92 12.87 5.40
N PRO A 157 3.98 14.14 4.93
CA PRO A 157 4.43 15.25 5.76
C PRO A 157 3.37 15.83 6.69
N LEU A 158 2.09 15.85 6.30
CA LEU A 158 1.07 16.61 7.02
C LEU A 158 0.76 16.07 8.42
N PRO A 159 0.72 14.76 8.71
CA PRO A 159 0.49 14.28 10.08
C PRO A 159 1.54 14.80 11.07
N TRP A 160 2.81 14.85 10.67
CA TRP A 160 3.90 15.38 11.51
C TRP A 160 3.72 16.87 11.79
N VAL A 161 3.31 17.60 10.75
CA VAL A 161 3.08 19.04 10.84
C VAL A 161 1.85 19.35 11.71
N LEU A 162 0.73 18.64 11.51
CA LEU A 162 -0.49 18.81 12.30
C LEU A 162 -0.26 18.46 13.77
N ASN A 163 0.54 17.42 14.06
CA ASN A 163 0.95 17.09 15.43
C ASN A 163 1.73 18.25 16.10
N ALA A 164 2.53 19.01 15.36
CA ALA A 164 3.21 20.17 15.93
C ALA A 164 2.26 21.35 16.23
N GLU A 165 1.14 21.45 15.51
CA GLU A 165 0.26 22.62 15.50
C GLU A 165 -0.99 22.47 16.38
N PHE A 166 -1.54 21.25 16.50
CA PHE A 166 -2.77 21.01 17.26
C PHE A 166 -2.55 21.02 18.77
N TYR A 167 -1.38 20.59 19.24
CA TYR A 167 -1.16 20.42 20.66
C TYR A 167 -0.76 21.73 21.36
N PRO A 168 -1.39 22.04 22.52
CA PRO A 168 -0.99 23.19 23.33
C PRO A 168 0.43 22.98 23.87
N PHE A 169 1.16 24.07 24.06
CA PHE A 169 2.60 24.04 24.36
C PHE A 169 2.96 23.15 25.56
N TRP A 170 2.13 23.19 26.62
CA TRP A 170 2.36 22.43 27.86
C TRP A 170 2.17 20.91 27.70
N ALA A 171 1.36 20.44 26.75
CA ALA A 171 1.08 19.02 26.54
C ALA A 171 1.82 18.42 25.34
N ARG A 172 2.39 19.26 24.48
CA ARG A 172 2.93 18.89 23.16
C ARG A 172 3.89 17.70 23.21
N GLY A 173 4.82 17.68 24.17
CA GLY A 173 5.79 16.59 24.30
C GLY A 173 5.13 15.22 24.49
N THR A 174 4.12 15.14 25.35
CA THR A 174 3.42 13.87 25.64
C THR A 174 2.55 13.43 24.45
N CYS A 175 1.82 14.37 23.84
CA CYS A 175 0.97 14.06 22.69
C CYS A 175 1.78 13.62 21.46
N VAL A 176 2.91 14.29 21.18
CA VAL A 176 3.82 13.90 20.10
C VAL A 176 4.45 12.53 20.36
N ALA A 177 4.87 12.24 21.60
CA ALA A 177 5.41 10.94 21.96
C ALA A 177 4.38 9.81 21.73
N LEU A 178 3.14 10.00 22.21
CA LEU A 178 2.06 9.03 22.02
C LEU A 178 1.73 8.83 20.53
N SER A 179 1.60 9.91 19.76
CA SER A 179 1.34 9.80 18.32
C SER A 179 2.47 9.08 17.58
N THR A 180 3.73 9.32 17.99
CA THR A 180 4.90 8.66 17.39
C THR A 180 4.90 7.17 17.72
N PHE A 181 4.63 6.81 18.98
CA PHE A 181 4.48 5.41 19.39
C PHE A 181 3.39 4.70 18.58
N CYS A 182 2.20 5.30 18.44
CA CYS A 182 1.14 4.74 17.61
C CYS A 182 1.58 4.57 16.15
N ASN A 183 2.27 5.55 15.57
CA ASN A 183 2.79 5.47 14.20
C ASN A 183 3.74 4.27 14.02
N TRP A 184 4.71 4.10 14.92
CA TRP A 184 5.63 2.96 14.86
C TRP A 184 4.93 1.63 15.07
N GLN A 185 3.91 1.58 15.92
CA GLN A 185 3.12 0.39 16.13
C GLN A 185 2.36 -0.02 14.86
N PHE A 186 1.73 0.93 14.15
CA PHE A 186 1.07 0.65 12.87
C PHE A 186 2.07 0.35 11.75
N ASN A 187 3.29 0.91 11.81
CA ASN A 187 4.37 0.56 10.90
C ASN A 187 4.75 -0.93 10.99
N LEU A 188 4.60 -1.55 12.17
CA LEU A 188 4.79 -2.99 12.37
C LEU A 188 3.55 -3.81 11.96
N PHE A 189 2.35 -3.34 12.32
CA PHE A 189 1.13 -4.10 12.05
C PHE A 189 0.75 -4.18 10.57
N VAL A 190 1.02 -3.13 9.78
CA VAL A 190 0.66 -3.12 8.36
C VAL A 190 1.41 -4.21 7.55
N PRO A 191 2.73 -4.38 7.65
CA PRO A 191 3.43 -5.48 6.99
C PRO A 191 2.97 -6.87 7.46
N ILE A 192 2.71 -7.05 8.76
CA ILE A 192 2.24 -8.33 9.30
C ILE A 192 0.87 -8.70 8.72
N THR A 193 -0.05 -7.73 8.69
CA THR A 193 -1.39 -7.94 8.11
C THR A 193 -1.34 -8.15 6.61
N LEU A 194 -0.47 -7.44 5.89
CA LEU A 194 -0.21 -7.69 4.47
C LEU A 194 0.29 -9.11 4.22
N LEU A 195 1.25 -9.60 5.00
CA LEU A 195 1.84 -10.91 4.81
C LEU A 195 0.80 -12.01 5.08
N ALA A 196 0.04 -11.88 6.16
CA ALA A 196 -1.08 -12.78 6.45
C ALA A 196 -2.18 -12.72 5.37
N SER A 197 -2.47 -11.54 4.82
CA SER A 197 -3.44 -11.36 3.74
C SER A 197 -2.98 -12.02 2.45
N ASN A 198 -1.70 -11.94 2.07
CA ASN A 198 -1.19 -12.61 0.86
C ASN A 198 -1.26 -14.14 0.96
N GLN A 199 -1.28 -14.71 2.16
CA GLN A 199 -1.40 -16.16 2.38
C GLN A 199 -2.86 -16.64 2.41
N ALA A 200 -3.81 -15.77 2.74
CA ALA A 200 -5.22 -16.12 2.94
C ALA A 200 -6.16 -15.55 1.86
N VAL A 201 -5.74 -14.49 1.18
CA VAL A 201 -6.57 -13.62 0.33
C VAL A 201 -5.79 -13.24 -0.93
N THR A 202 -6.49 -12.94 -2.02
CA THR A 202 -5.87 -12.61 -3.30
C THR A 202 -5.20 -11.22 -3.24
N ARG A 203 -4.21 -10.98 -4.14
CA ARG A 203 -3.51 -9.69 -4.22
C ARG A 203 -4.48 -8.52 -4.45
N PHE A 204 -5.45 -8.68 -5.35
CA PHE A 204 -6.40 -7.62 -5.68
C PHE A 204 -7.33 -7.28 -4.52
N ASP A 205 -7.81 -8.28 -3.79
CA ASP A 205 -8.67 -8.09 -2.62
C ASP A 205 -7.98 -7.28 -1.53
N THR A 206 -6.68 -7.52 -1.34
CA THR A 206 -5.86 -6.77 -0.37
C THR A 206 -5.86 -5.28 -0.70
N PHE A 207 -5.66 -4.88 -1.96
CA PHE A 207 -5.70 -3.47 -2.36
C PHE A 207 -7.10 -2.85 -2.20
N PHE A 208 -8.17 -3.59 -2.47
CA PHE A 208 -9.53 -3.11 -2.23
C PHE A 208 -9.83 -2.93 -0.73
N LEU A 209 -9.30 -3.79 0.13
CA LEU A 209 -9.40 -3.64 1.58
C LEU A 209 -8.71 -2.34 2.03
N TYR A 210 -7.48 -2.08 1.56
CA TYR A 210 -6.79 -0.83 1.88
C TYR A 210 -7.48 0.41 1.28
N ALA A 211 -8.12 0.30 0.12
CA ALA A 211 -9.00 1.34 -0.40
C ALA A 211 -10.15 1.64 0.57
N GLY A 212 -10.81 0.60 1.11
CA GLY A 212 -11.86 0.74 2.12
C GLY A 212 -11.37 1.43 3.40
N VAL A 213 -10.22 1.01 3.93
CA VAL A 213 -9.58 1.67 5.11
C VAL A 213 -9.27 3.14 4.81
N THR A 214 -8.77 3.44 3.62
CA THR A 214 -8.48 4.83 3.19
C THR A 214 -9.76 5.66 3.07
N ALA A 215 -10.87 5.08 2.62
CA ALA A 215 -12.17 5.76 2.57
C ALA A 215 -12.69 6.11 3.97
N ILE A 216 -12.56 5.19 4.93
CA ILE A 216 -12.92 5.46 6.34
C ILE A 216 -12.04 6.59 6.90
N ALA A 217 -10.73 6.54 6.63
CA ALA A 217 -9.80 7.60 7.02
C ALA A 217 -10.23 8.95 6.41
N PHE A 218 -10.58 8.99 5.13
CA PHE A 218 -11.08 10.20 4.46
C PHE A 218 -12.27 10.82 5.20
N VAL A 219 -13.26 10.02 5.56
CA VAL A 219 -14.45 10.49 6.30
C VAL A 219 -14.05 11.08 7.65
N ILE A 220 -13.18 10.39 8.40
CA ILE A 220 -12.70 10.87 9.71
C ILE A 220 -11.95 12.20 9.54
N PHE A 221 -10.97 12.26 8.63
CA PHE A 221 -10.18 13.47 8.41
C PHE A 221 -11.03 14.64 7.90
N TYR A 222 -12.05 14.37 7.09
CA TYR A 222 -12.97 15.38 6.59
C TYR A 222 -13.73 16.09 7.73
N PHE A 223 -14.19 15.35 8.73
CA PHE A 223 -14.93 15.91 9.88
C PHE A 223 -14.02 16.44 11.00
N VAL A 224 -12.87 15.81 11.24
CA VAL A 224 -12.01 16.13 12.40
C VAL A 224 -11.03 17.26 12.13
N VAL A 225 -10.52 17.41 10.89
CA VAL A 225 -9.47 18.40 10.60
C VAL A 225 -10.09 19.74 10.21
N PRO A 226 -9.97 20.80 11.05
CA PRO A 226 -10.35 22.14 10.67
C PRO A 226 -9.34 22.75 9.68
N GLU A 227 -9.75 23.78 8.94
CA GLU A 227 -8.81 24.56 8.13
C GLU A 227 -7.94 25.42 9.05
N THR A 228 -6.61 25.25 8.97
CA THR A 228 -5.63 26.00 9.76
C THR A 228 -4.88 27.07 8.94
N LYS A 229 -5.22 27.23 7.65
CA LYS A 229 -4.56 28.21 6.78
C LYS A 229 -4.79 29.65 7.29
N GLY A 230 -3.69 30.39 7.44
CA GLY A 230 -3.71 31.82 7.75
C GLY A 230 -3.96 32.19 9.22
N LEU A 231 -4.01 31.19 10.11
CA LEU A 231 -4.10 31.40 11.55
C LEU A 231 -2.72 31.32 12.20
N SER A 232 -2.43 32.22 13.14
CA SER A 232 -1.28 32.09 14.02
C SER A 232 -1.43 30.88 14.94
N LEU A 233 -0.32 30.35 15.46
CA LEU A 233 -0.33 29.20 16.38
C LEU A 233 -1.21 29.46 17.61
N ASP A 234 -1.26 30.71 18.08
CA ASP A 234 -2.08 31.13 19.23
C ASP A 234 -3.58 31.16 18.88
N GLU A 235 -3.93 31.54 17.65
CA GLU A 235 -5.30 31.49 17.15
C GLU A 235 -5.79 30.06 16.91
N ILE A 236 -4.92 29.15 16.46
CA ILE A 236 -5.23 27.72 16.34
C ILE A 236 -5.58 27.13 17.71
N GLN A 237 -4.82 27.48 18.76
CA GLN A 237 -5.14 27.04 20.13
C GLN A 237 -6.52 27.54 20.59
N LEU A 238 -6.91 28.76 20.22
CA LEU A 238 -8.23 29.32 20.54
C LEU A 238 -9.39 28.51 19.91
N LEU A 239 -9.20 27.88 18.74
CA LEU A 239 -10.21 27.02 18.10
C LEU A 239 -10.52 25.79 18.96
N PHE A 240 -9.52 25.20 19.61
CA PHE A 240 -9.66 24.00 20.43
C PHE A 240 -10.03 24.29 21.90
N MET A 241 -10.02 25.56 22.33
CA MET A 241 -10.43 25.98 23.68
C MET A 241 -11.96 26.02 23.85
N THR A 242 -12.40 25.71 25.07
CA THR A 242 -13.79 25.85 25.51
C THR A 242 -14.27 27.31 25.39
N LYS A 243 -15.55 27.56 25.08
CA LYS A 243 -16.11 28.93 24.93
C LYS A 243 -15.75 29.87 26.10
N ARG A 244 -15.67 29.34 27.32
CA ARG A 244 -15.38 30.09 28.55
C ARG A 244 -13.91 30.50 28.64
N GLU A 245 -12.99 29.61 28.26
CA GLU A 245 -11.55 29.88 28.23
C GLU A 245 -11.18 30.80 27.08
N ARG A 246 -11.76 30.59 25.90
CA ARG A 246 -11.58 31.47 24.74
C ARG A 246 -11.91 32.93 25.08
N LYS A 247 -13.03 33.18 25.76
CA LYS A 247 -13.39 34.53 26.22
C LYS A 247 -12.35 35.11 27.19
N ARG A 248 -11.88 34.32 28.17
CA ARG A 248 -10.85 34.78 29.13
C ARG A 248 -9.54 35.15 28.44
N THR A 249 -9.06 34.31 27.52
CA THR A 249 -7.80 34.55 26.80
C THR A 249 -7.92 35.78 25.89
N VAL A 250 -9.02 35.92 25.14
CA VAL A 250 -9.26 37.12 24.31
C VAL A 250 -9.35 38.39 25.15
N THR A 251 -10.04 38.36 26.29
CA THR A 251 -10.10 39.49 27.22
C THR A 251 -8.72 39.82 27.79
N SER A 252 -7.92 38.82 28.17
CA SER A 252 -6.56 38.99 28.66
C SER A 252 -5.63 39.62 27.62
N LEU A 253 -5.70 39.16 26.36
CA LEU A 253 -4.92 39.73 25.25
C LEU A 253 -5.31 41.17 24.98
N LYS A 254 -6.63 41.48 24.93
CA LYS A 254 -7.13 42.85 24.80
C LYS A 254 -6.63 43.74 25.93
N MET A 255 -6.69 43.29 27.18
CA MET A 255 -6.20 44.07 28.32
C MET A 255 -4.69 44.32 28.24
N LYS A 256 -3.88 43.32 27.86
CA LYS A 256 -2.44 43.51 27.63
C LYS A 256 -2.14 44.54 26.54
N GLN A 257 -2.93 44.52 25.47
CA GLN A 257 -2.77 45.42 24.33
C GLN A 257 -3.17 46.87 24.66
N LEU A 258 -4.23 47.04 25.46
CA LEU A 258 -4.60 48.31 26.08
C LEU A 258 -3.49 48.83 27.01
N SER A 259 -2.99 48.01 27.93
CA SER A 259 -1.91 48.41 28.83
C SER A 259 -0.58 48.71 28.12
N GLY A 260 -0.33 48.09 26.95
CA GLY A 260 0.84 48.35 26.13
C GLY A 260 0.73 49.64 25.30
N MET A 261 -0.48 50.03 24.89
CA MET A 261 -0.73 51.34 24.27
C MET A 261 -0.61 52.49 25.27
N ASP A 262 -1.04 52.29 26.52
CA ASP A 262 -0.94 53.31 27.57
C ASP A 262 0.52 53.70 27.87
N LEU A 263 1.48 52.77 27.80
CA LEU A 263 2.91 53.08 27.95
C LEU A 263 3.50 53.87 26.76
N SER A 264 2.93 53.74 25.56
CA SER A 264 3.44 54.45 24.37
C SER A 264 2.95 55.90 24.25
N THR A 265 1.85 56.22 24.95
CA THR A 265 1.23 57.56 24.94
C THR A 265 1.75 58.46 26.08
N SER A 266 2.46 57.89 27.06
CA SER A 266 3.03 58.63 28.20
C SER A 266 4.48 59.11 27.98
N THR A 267 5.09 58.79 26.84
CA THR A 267 6.51 59.12 26.51
C THR A 267 6.65 60.19 25.41
N ARG A 268 5.64 61.05 25.26
CA ARG A 268 5.72 62.27 24.44
C ARG A 268 5.58 63.52 25.30
#